data_AF-A0A7V8T0I5-F1
#
_entry.id   AF-A0A7V8T0I5-F1
#
_cell.length_a   1.000
_cell.length_b   1.000
_cell.length_c   1.000
_cell.angle_alpha   90.00
_cell.angle_beta   90.00
_cell.angle_gamma   90.00
#
_symmetry.space_group_name_H-M   'P 1'
#
loop_
_entity.id
_entity.type
_entity.pdbx_description
1 polymer ?
#
loop_
_entity_poly.entity_id
_entity_poly.type
_entity_poly.pdbx_seq_one_letter_code
_entity_poly.pdbx_strand_id
1 'polypeptide(L)'
;MLRLVAGIRPAAPQFSEIVIEPHLGHLQNVTATMPHPKGRIDVSYTAQSGGGTSAKIAVPEGVPARLIWKGRTYSLRSGAQTLQLP
;
A
#
# COMPACT_ATOMS: atom_id res chain seq x y z
N MET A 1 19.64 -13.79 3.90
CA MET A 1 20.27 -12.63 3.23
C MET A 1 19.18 -11.97 2.36
N LEU A 2 18.57 -10.86 2.80
CA LEU A 2 17.44 -10.24 2.06
C LEU A 2 17.91 -8.91 1.44
N ARG A 3 17.91 -8.86 0.11
CA ARG A 3 18.32 -7.70 -0.68
C ARG A 3 17.20 -6.65 -0.65
N LEU A 4 17.53 -5.48 -0.09
CA LEU A 4 16.76 -4.23 -0.22
C LEU A 4 16.68 -3.83 -1.70
N VAL A 5 15.57 -4.09 -2.37
CA VAL A 5 15.23 -3.46 -3.66
C VAL A 5 13.72 -3.27 -3.75
N ALA A 6 13.16 -2.27 -3.05
CA ALA A 6 11.80 -1.74 -3.33
C ALA A 6 11.40 -0.52 -2.48
N GLY A 7 12.31 0.15 -1.77
CA GLY A 7 11.96 1.40 -1.07
C GLY A 7 10.99 1.26 0.11
N ILE A 8 10.67 0.03 0.55
CA ILE A 8 9.95 -0.19 1.81
C ILE A 8 10.92 0.12 2.95
N ARG A 9 10.75 1.30 3.53
CA ARG A 9 11.48 1.71 4.73
C ARG A 9 10.64 1.31 5.94
N PRO A 10 11.18 0.53 6.89
CA PRO A 10 10.51 0.35 8.17
C PRO A 10 10.44 1.72 8.86
N ALA A 11 9.23 2.17 9.20
CA ALA A 11 9.01 3.45 9.87
C ALA A 11 9.39 3.43 11.36
N ALA A 12 9.67 2.24 11.92
CA ALA A 12 10.06 2.03 13.31
C ALA A 12 10.88 0.72 13.45
N PRO A 13 11.70 0.58 14.51
CA PRO A 13 12.19 -0.74 14.93
C PRO A 13 10.98 -1.67 15.20
N GLN A 14 11.17 -2.99 15.04
CA GLN A 14 10.17 -4.04 15.29
C GLN A 14 9.08 -4.34 14.22
N PHE A 15 9.15 -3.80 12.99
CA PHE A 15 8.11 -4.05 11.96
C PHE A 15 6.69 -3.67 12.42
N SER A 16 6.57 -2.69 13.33
CA SER A 16 5.27 -2.32 13.92
C SER A 16 4.31 -1.68 12.93
N GLU A 17 4.79 -1.17 11.80
CA GLU A 17 3.92 -0.53 10.82
C GLU A 17 4.51 -0.55 9.41
N ILE A 18 3.63 -0.75 8.42
CA ILE A 18 3.98 -0.78 7.00
C ILE A 18 3.45 0.49 6.33
N VAL A 19 4.35 1.25 5.72
CA VAL A 19 3.99 2.42 4.91
C VAL A 19 4.02 2.04 3.44
N ILE A 20 2.88 2.22 2.77
CA ILE A 20 2.71 2.02 1.34
C ILE A 20 2.68 3.40 0.71
N GLU A 21 3.78 3.82 0.10
CA GLU A 21 3.89 5.10 -0.62
C GLU A 21 4.12 4.83 -2.12
N PRO A 22 3.04 4.64 -2.89
CA PRO A 22 3.16 4.43 -4.32
C PRO A 22 3.41 5.78 -5.01
N HIS A 23 4.54 5.90 -5.70
CA HIS A 23 4.81 7.04 -6.59
C HIS A 23 4.09 6.84 -7.92
N LEU A 24 2.76 7.05 -7.90
CA LEU A 24 1.89 6.75 -9.04
C LEU A 24 1.97 7.74 -10.20
N GLY A 25 2.67 8.88 -10.07
CA GLY A 25 2.97 9.79 -11.20
C GLY A 25 1.81 9.94 -12.20
N HIS A 26 2.01 9.45 -13.44
CA HIS A 26 1.00 9.36 -14.50
C HIS A 26 0.48 7.93 -14.78
N LEU A 27 0.78 6.97 -13.90
CA LEU A 27 0.44 5.56 -14.10
C LEU A 27 -1.05 5.32 -13.84
N GLN A 28 -1.74 4.80 -14.85
CA GLN A 28 -3.18 4.52 -14.79
C GLN A 28 -3.51 3.25 -14.00
N ASN A 29 -2.57 2.30 -13.89
CA ASN A 29 -2.76 1.07 -13.13
C ASN A 29 -1.45 0.69 -12.45
N VAL A 30 -1.48 0.47 -11.13
CA VAL A 30 -0.33 -0.02 -10.38
C VAL A 30 -0.76 -1.17 -9.50
N THR A 31 -0.09 -2.29 -9.65
CA THR A 31 -0.26 -3.45 -8.78
C THR A 31 1.06 -3.72 -8.07
N ALA A 32 1.04 -3.75 -6.75
CA ALA A 32 2.18 -4.04 -5.91
C ALA A 32 1.81 -5.16 -4.94
N THR A 33 2.64 -6.19 -4.89
CA THR A 33 2.48 -7.30 -3.97
C THR A 33 3.74 -7.43 -3.15
N MET A 34 3.60 -7.42 -1.82
CA MET A 34 4.71 -7.59 -0.90
C MET A 34 4.50 -8.84 -0.04
N PRO A 35 5.42 -9.82 -0.10
CA PRO A 35 5.41 -10.93 0.84
C PRO A 35 5.85 -10.42 2.23
N HIS A 36 4.97 -10.54 3.22
CA HIS A 36 5.26 -10.23 4.61
C HIS A 36 5.19 -11.51 5.46
N PRO A 37 6.01 -11.69 6.51
CA PRO A 37 6.01 -12.91 7.34
C PRO A 37 4.65 -13.25 7.98
N LYS A 38 3.77 -12.26 8.16
CA LYS A 38 2.40 -12.45 8.66
C LYS A 38 1.34 -12.70 7.57
N GLY A 39 1.71 -12.68 6.28
CA GLY A 39 0.79 -12.85 5.16
C GLY A 39 1.16 -11.96 3.96
N ARG A 40 0.55 -12.20 2.81
CA ARG A 40 0.82 -11.41 1.61
C ARG A 40 0.04 -10.10 1.65
N ILE A 41 0.70 -9.00 1.30
CA ILE A 41 0.08 -7.69 1.17
C ILE A 41 -0.11 -7.43 -0.31
N ASP A 42 -1.35 -7.28 -0.74
CA ASP A 42 -1.71 -7.04 -2.14
C ASP A 42 -2.33 -5.66 -2.28
N VAL A 43 -1.77 -4.86 -3.18
CA VAL A 43 -2.15 -3.47 -3.37
C VAL A 43 -2.38 -3.26 -4.86
N SER A 44 -3.54 -2.73 -5.23
CA SER A 44 -3.89 -2.48 -6.62
C SER A 44 -4.60 -1.14 -6.74
N TYR A 45 -4.09 -0.31 -7.64
CA TYR A 45 -4.59 1.02 -7.95
C TYR A 45 -5.08 0.99 -9.38
N THR A 46 -6.33 1.42 -9.57
CA THR A 46 -6.98 1.50 -10.86
C THR A 46 -7.49 2.93 -11.04
N ALA A 47 -6.87 3.67 -11.96
CA ALA A 47 -7.36 4.98 -12.36
C ALA A 47 -8.73 4.80 -13.02
N GLN A 48 -9.69 5.60 -12.59
CA GLN A 48 -11.01 5.68 -13.17
C GLN A 48 -11.05 6.82 -14.18
N SER A 49 -11.83 6.64 -15.24
CA SER A 49 -11.96 7.60 -16.35
C SER A 49 -12.49 8.99 -15.93
N GLY A 50 -12.95 9.14 -14.68
CA GLY A 50 -13.42 10.40 -14.09
C GLY A 50 -12.40 11.15 -13.22
N GLY A 51 -11.12 10.75 -13.25
CA GLY A 51 -10.03 11.42 -12.52
C GLY A 51 -9.79 10.91 -11.08
N GLY A 52 -10.64 10.01 -10.58
CA GLY A 52 -10.41 9.30 -9.32
C GLY A 52 -9.54 8.05 -9.50
N THR A 53 -8.94 7.55 -8.43
CA THR A 53 -8.21 6.27 -8.40
C THR A 53 -8.81 5.34 -7.36
N SER A 54 -9.22 4.15 -7.79
CA SER A 54 -9.70 3.10 -6.90
C SER A 54 -8.52 2.27 -6.40
N ALA A 55 -8.26 2.31 -5.09
CA ALA A 55 -7.18 1.60 -4.42
C ALA A 55 -7.73 0.40 -3.64
N LYS A 56 -7.52 -0.81 -4.15
CA LYS A 56 -7.84 -2.07 -3.47
C LYS A 56 -6.61 -2.59 -2.77
N ILE A 57 -6.71 -2.75 -1.45
CA ILE A 57 -5.59 -3.08 -0.58
C ILE A 57 -6.03 -4.22 0.34
N ALA A 58 -5.32 -5.34 0.27
CA ALA A 58 -5.46 -6.49 1.14
C ALA A 58 -4.25 -6.55 2.07
N VAL A 59 -4.50 -6.33 3.35
CA VAL A 59 -3.48 -6.41 4.40
C VAL A 59 -3.82 -7.61 5.29
N PRO A 60 -2.87 -8.47 5.66
CA PRO A 60 -3.15 -9.55 6.59
C PRO A 60 -3.53 -9.02 7.98
N GLU A 61 -4.25 -9.82 8.76
CA GLU A 61 -4.65 -9.45 10.12
C GLU A 61 -3.45 -9.27 11.06
N GLY A 62 -3.53 -8.26 11.93
CA GLY A 62 -2.47 -7.96 12.91
C GLY A 62 -1.23 -7.26 12.32
N VAL A 63 -1.36 -6.64 11.14
CA VAL A 63 -0.34 -5.76 10.54
C VAL A 63 -0.92 -4.35 10.37
N PRO A 64 -0.47 -3.37 11.16
CA PRO A 64 -0.81 -1.97 10.94
C PRO A 64 -0.19 -1.50 9.63
N ALA A 65 -1.00 -0.91 8.74
CA ALA A 65 -0.52 -0.35 7.50
C ALA A 65 -1.10 1.05 7.27
N ARG A 66 -0.34 1.92 6.62
CA ARG A 66 -0.77 3.24 6.18
C ARG A 66 -0.38 3.46 4.73
N LEU A 67 -1.29 4.07 3.97
CA LEU A 67 -1.09 4.48 2.60
C LEU A 67 -0.77 5.98 2.56
N ILE A 68 0.32 6.38 1.91
CA ILE A 68 0.60 7.78 1.63
C ILE A 68 0.30 8.04 0.14
N TRP A 69 -0.74 8.82 -0.13
CA TRP A 69 -1.19 9.19 -1.47
C TRP A 69 -1.03 10.68 -1.72
N LYS A 70 -0.15 11.10 -2.65
CA LYS A 70 0.11 12.52 -2.96
C LYS A 70 0.35 13.39 -1.70
N GLY A 71 1.02 12.83 -0.69
CA GLY A 71 1.27 13.49 0.60
C GLY A 71 0.13 13.40 1.63
N ARG A 72 -1.01 12.79 1.30
CA ARG A 72 -2.09 12.47 2.25
C ARG A 72 -1.90 11.08 2.82
N THR A 73 -1.99 10.96 4.14
CA THR A 73 -1.89 9.66 4.82
C THR A 73 -3.28 9.08 5.07
N TYR A 74 -3.47 7.83 4.69
CA TYR A 74 -4.69 7.04 4.86
C TYR A 74 -4.37 5.80 5.68
N SER A 75 -5.03 5.65 6.82
CA SER A 75 -4.86 4.45 7.65
C SER A 75 -5.57 3.26 7.02
N LEU A 76 -4.85 2.15 6.87
CA LEU A 76 -5.36 0.92 6.31
C LEU A 76 -5.78 -0.03 7.41
N ARG A 77 -6.94 -0.66 7.24
CA ARG A 77 -7.40 -1.74 8.10
C ARG A 77 -6.80 -3.07 7.66
N SER A 78 -6.76 -4.04 8.56
CA SER A 78 -6.55 -5.44 8.18
C SER A 78 -7.71 -5.96 7.33
N GLY A 79 -7.42 -6.95 6.50
CA GLY A 79 -8.34 -7.51 5.52
C GLY A 79 -8.28 -6.82 4.16
N ALA A 80 -9.17 -7.25 3.26
CA ALA A 80 -9.36 -6.61 1.96
C ALA A 80 -10.23 -5.35 2.14
N GLN A 81 -9.71 -4.20 1.71
CA GLN A 81 -10.44 -2.94 1.70
C GLN A 81 -10.27 -2.23 0.37
N THR A 82 -11.22 -1.35 0.05
CA THR A 82 -11.14 -0.50 -1.13
C THR A 82 -11.27 0.95 -0.69
N LEU A 83 -10.33 1.78 -1.13
CA LEU A 83 -10.30 3.23 -0.90
C LEU A 83 -10.50 3.93 -2.24
N GLN A 84 -11.28 5.00 -2.24
CA GLN A 84 -11.41 5.90 -3.39
C GLN A 84 -10.49 7.10 -3.14
N LEU A 85 -9.52 7.27 -4.02
CA LEU A 85 -8.51 8.33 -3.95
C LEU A 85 -8.78 9.39 -5.03
N PRO A 86 -8.50 10.67 -4.75
CA PRO A 86 -8.60 11.75 -5.74
C PRO A 86 -7.30 11.95 -6.56
#